data_AF-A0A0F9I749-F1
#
_entry.id   AF-A0A0F9I749-F1
#
_cell.length_a   1.000
_cell.length_b   1.000
_cell.length_c   1.000
_cell.angle_alpha   90.00
_cell.angle_beta   90.00
_cell.angle_gamma   90.00
#
_symmetry.space_group_name_H-M   'P 1'
#
loop_
_entity.id
_entity.type
_entity.pdbx_description
1 polymer ?
#
loop_
_entity_poly.entity_id
_entity_poly.type
_entity_poly.pdbx_seq_one_letter_code
_entity_poly.pdbx_strand_id
1 'polypeptide(L)'
;MAEIGETITNLFGGSLTTLVIIVPILVFLLFVTILVVWFFLKKKWNLKIEFKMVRSDGRIIIPEWGKGRFDRDAGIIWVKRKKMKQEGIKATDIRKYLQGADTITMIGNPGNWKIVIPDSFHTVIDEDTGEEAAVMEIKTDMKEDKPWAIAFERMIGETFTIQSFFSEYGQYLGWGFIMMITIIANFVGFSLVLDKIGGA
;
A
#
# COMPACT_ATOMS: atom_id res chain seq x y z
N MET A 1 -27.02 -11.66 -32.33
CA MET A 1 -26.42 -10.36 -32.72
C MET A 1 -27.46 -9.27 -32.97
N ALA A 2 -28.64 -9.59 -33.52
CA ALA A 2 -29.74 -8.63 -33.70
C ALA A 2 -30.35 -8.11 -32.39
N GLU A 3 -30.48 -8.96 -31.35
CA GLU A 3 -31.05 -8.56 -30.04
C GLU A 3 -30.19 -7.55 -29.27
N ILE A 4 -28.86 -7.63 -29.36
CA ILE A 4 -27.96 -6.64 -28.72
C ILE A 4 -28.12 -5.29 -29.43
N GLY A 5 -28.30 -5.31 -30.76
CA GLY A 5 -28.59 -4.13 -31.57
C GLY A 5 -29.88 -3.45 -31.14
N GLU A 6 -31.01 -4.16 -31.09
CA GLU A 6 -32.30 -3.60 -30.65
C GLU A 6 -32.30 -3.13 -29.20
N THR A 7 -31.60 -3.84 -28.31
CA THR A 7 -31.48 -3.40 -26.90
C THR A 7 -30.71 -2.09 -26.79
N ILE A 8 -29.67 -1.89 -27.62
CA ILE A 8 -28.91 -0.65 -27.70
C ILE A 8 -29.76 0.46 -28.33
N THR A 9 -30.46 0.21 -29.44
CA THR A 9 -31.30 1.23 -30.10
C THR A 9 -32.45 1.71 -29.19
N ASN A 10 -33.03 0.81 -28.39
CA ASN A 10 -34.06 1.18 -27.40
C ASN A 10 -33.47 1.84 -26.15
N LEU A 11 -32.19 1.60 -25.81
CA LEU A 11 -31.48 2.34 -24.76
C LEU A 11 -31.18 3.79 -25.15
N PHE A 12 -30.90 4.02 -26.44
CA PHE A 12 -30.56 5.34 -27.00
C PHE A 12 -31.77 6.08 -27.62
N GLY A 13 -32.91 5.41 -27.79
CA GLY A 13 -34.18 6.01 -28.24
C GLY A 13 -34.99 6.68 -27.14
N GLY A 14 -34.47 6.73 -25.91
CA GLY A 14 -35.09 7.43 -24.79
C GLY A 14 -35.08 8.95 -24.96
N SER A 15 -36.10 9.60 -24.40
CA SER A 15 -36.14 11.05 -24.15
C SER A 15 -34.77 11.58 -23.72
N LEU A 16 -34.41 12.81 -24.13
CA LEU A 16 -33.19 13.51 -23.69
C LEU A 16 -32.93 13.38 -22.17
N THR A 17 -34.00 13.29 -21.36
CA THR A 17 -33.93 13.05 -19.92
C THR A 17 -33.29 11.72 -19.52
N THR A 18 -33.49 10.65 -20.29
CA THR A 18 -32.91 9.33 -20.04
C THR A 18 -31.38 9.35 -20.28
N LEU A 19 -30.93 10.04 -21.32
CA LEU A 19 -29.50 10.25 -21.59
C LEU A 19 -28.82 11.09 -20.50
N VAL A 20 -29.50 12.13 -20.01
CA VAL A 20 -29.01 12.98 -18.92
C VAL A 20 -28.82 12.21 -17.61
N ILE A 21 -29.58 11.14 -17.37
CA ILE A 21 -29.45 10.30 -16.17
C ILE A 21 -28.36 9.21 -16.34
N ILE A 22 -28.28 8.60 -17.52
CA ILE A 22 -27.36 7.47 -17.77
C ILE A 22 -25.90 7.93 -17.84
N VAL A 23 -25.64 9.09 -18.47
CA VAL A 23 -24.27 9.59 -18.67
C VAL A 23 -23.52 9.84 -17.34
N PRO A 24 -24.09 10.53 -16.34
CA PRO A 24 -23.45 10.70 -15.03
C PRO A 24 -23.17 9.39 -14.30
N ILE A 25 -24.07 8.40 -14.40
CA ILE A 25 -23.90 7.09 -13.76
C ILE A 25 -22.70 6.35 -14.37
N LEU A 26 -22.57 6.38 -15.70
CA LEU A 26 -21.43 5.79 -16.39
C LEU A 26 -20.11 6.46 -16.03
N VAL A 27 -20.07 7.79 -15.96
CA VAL A 27 -18.88 8.56 -15.55
C VAL A 27 -18.50 8.23 -14.09
N PHE A 28 -19.48 8.13 -13.20
CA PHE A 28 -19.25 7.75 -11.81
C PHE A 28 -18.69 6.33 -11.68
N LEU A 29 -19.26 5.36 -12.40
CA LEU A 29 -18.76 3.97 -12.41
C LEU A 29 -17.32 3.88 -12.95
N LEU A 30 -17.01 4.63 -14.01
CA LEU A 30 -15.65 4.71 -14.55
C LEU A 30 -14.68 5.27 -13.50
N PHE A 31 -15.06 6.35 -12.83
CA PHE A 31 -14.26 6.98 -11.78
C PHE A 31 -13.99 6.03 -10.60
N VAL A 32 -15.02 5.33 -10.12
CA VAL A 32 -14.87 4.31 -9.06
C VAL A 32 -13.94 3.19 -9.51
N THR A 33 -14.06 2.73 -10.76
CA THR A 33 -13.20 1.67 -11.30
C THR A 33 -11.73 2.11 -11.33
N ILE A 34 -11.45 3.34 -11.79
CA ILE A 34 -10.10 3.91 -11.79
C ILE A 34 -9.54 4.01 -10.37
N LEU A 35 -10.33 4.50 -9.41
CA LEU A 35 -9.91 4.60 -8.01
C LEU A 35 -9.57 3.24 -7.40
N VAL A 36 -10.40 2.23 -7.64
CA VAL A 36 -10.19 0.86 -7.15
C VAL A 36 -8.90 0.29 -7.74
N VAL A 37 -8.73 0.37 -9.06
CA VAL A 37 -7.52 -0.10 -9.75
C VAL A 37 -6.28 0.63 -9.24
N TRP A 38 -6.33 1.95 -9.10
CA TRP A 38 -5.23 2.75 -8.57
C TRP A 38 -4.85 2.34 -7.13
N PHE A 39 -5.84 2.09 -6.27
CA PHE A 39 -5.61 1.63 -4.90
C PHE A 39 -4.93 0.26 -4.85
N PHE A 40 -5.32 -0.67 -5.72
CA PHE A 40 -4.68 -1.99 -5.80
C PHE A 40 -3.25 -1.92 -6.37
N LEU A 41 -2.99 -1.04 -7.33
CA LEU A 41 -1.66 -0.89 -7.96
C LEU A 41 -0.62 -0.22 -7.05
N LYS A 42 -1.03 0.58 -6.05
CA LYS A 42 -0.10 1.21 -5.09
C LYS A 42 0.56 0.21 -4.12
N LYS A 43 0.02 -1.00 -3.92
CA LYS A 43 0.60 -2.00 -3.01
C LYS A 43 1.63 -2.90 -3.70
N LYS A 44 2.79 -2.34 -4.04
CA LYS A 44 3.93 -3.14 -4.53
C LYS A 44 4.68 -3.76 -3.35
N TRP A 45 4.56 -5.08 -3.20
CA TRP A 45 5.40 -5.88 -2.30
C TRP A 45 6.63 -6.30 -3.10
N ASN A 46 7.72 -5.54 -2.98
CA ASN A 46 8.91 -5.67 -3.82
C ASN A 46 10.10 -6.34 -3.11
N LEU A 47 9.93 -6.74 -1.86
CA LEU A 47 10.98 -7.37 -1.06
C LEU A 47 10.56 -8.76 -0.62
N LYS A 48 11.51 -9.69 -0.65
CA LYS A 48 11.39 -10.99 -0.01
C LYS A 48 12.01 -10.89 1.36
N ILE A 49 11.26 -11.32 2.38
CA ILE A 49 11.73 -11.27 3.76
C ILE A 49 11.92 -12.68 4.25
N GLU A 50 13.14 -12.98 4.70
CA GLU A 50 13.48 -14.23 5.37
C GLU A 50 13.39 -14.01 6.88
N PHE A 51 12.47 -14.69 7.54
CA PHE A 51 12.28 -14.65 8.99
C PHE A 51 12.99 -15.82 9.65
N LYS A 52 14.03 -15.54 10.43
CA LYS A 52 14.73 -16.52 11.27
C LYS A 52 14.22 -16.38 12.70
N MET A 53 13.50 -17.39 13.18
CA MET A 53 13.02 -17.41 14.55
C MET A 53 14.10 -17.99 15.46
N VAL A 54 14.34 -17.31 16.58
CA VAL A 54 15.30 -17.78 17.59
C VAL A 54 14.53 -18.57 18.63
N ARG A 55 14.95 -19.82 18.87
CA ARG A 55 14.39 -20.64 19.93
C ARG A 55 15.06 -20.29 21.27
N SER A 56 14.40 -20.62 22.37
CA SER A 56 14.91 -20.36 23.74
C SER A 56 16.27 -21.01 24.05
N ASP A 57 16.68 -22.01 23.25
CA ASP A 57 17.97 -22.68 23.32
C ASP A 57 19.07 -22.01 22.46
N GLY A 58 18.78 -20.84 21.87
CA GLY A 58 19.70 -20.10 21.00
C GLY A 58 19.83 -20.67 19.59
N ARG A 59 19.12 -21.75 19.25
CA ARG A 59 19.14 -22.34 17.91
C ARG A 59 18.15 -21.62 16.99
N ILE A 60 18.52 -21.51 15.71
CA ILE A 60 17.66 -20.91 14.69
C ILE A 60 16.69 -21.98 14.17
N ILE A 61 15.39 -21.65 14.15
CA ILE A 61 14.34 -22.48 13.55
C ILE A 61 14.37 -22.31 12.02
N ILE A 62 13.83 -23.29 11.30
CA ILE A 62 13.56 -23.27 9.86
C ILE A 62 13.10 -21.86 9.43
N PRO A 63 13.83 -21.21 8.49
CA PRO A 63 13.50 -19.87 8.05
C PRO A 63 12.14 -19.87 7.34
N GLU A 64 11.33 -18.86 7.66
CA GLU A 64 10.04 -18.64 7.01
C GLU A 64 10.11 -17.47 6.04
N TRP A 65 9.43 -17.59 4.91
CA TRP A 65 9.37 -16.52 3.91
C TRP A 65 8.13 -15.63 4.10
N GLY A 66 8.32 -14.33 3.93
CA GLY A 66 7.24 -13.37 3.79
C GLY A 66 7.55 -12.27 2.79
N LYS A 67 6.68 -11.26 2.78
CA LYS A 67 6.72 -10.16 1.82
C LYS A 67 7.02 -8.86 2.52
N GLY A 68 7.84 -8.03 1.88
CA GLY A 68 8.19 -6.70 2.34
C GLY A 68 7.83 -5.61 1.33
N ARG A 69 7.59 -4.41 1.83
CA ARG A 69 7.49 -3.18 1.05
C ARG A 69 8.30 -2.10 1.73
N PHE A 70 9.24 -1.50 1.02
CA PHE A 70 9.95 -0.33 1.53
C PHE A 70 9.18 0.94 1.21
N ASP A 71 8.96 1.73 2.26
CA ASP A 71 8.44 3.08 2.18
C ASP A 71 9.62 4.06 2.31
N ARG A 72 10.00 4.66 1.17
CA ARG A 72 11.18 5.52 1.10
C ARG A 72 10.98 6.81 1.87
N ASP A 73 9.77 7.34 1.84
CA ASP A 73 9.44 8.63 2.45
C ASP A 73 9.40 8.50 3.98
N ALA A 74 8.91 7.35 4.46
CA ALA A 74 8.80 7.08 5.88
C ALA A 74 10.03 6.38 6.49
N GLY A 75 10.95 5.84 5.66
CA GLY A 75 12.11 5.08 6.12
C GLY A 75 11.75 3.77 6.84
N ILE A 76 10.64 3.16 6.41
CA ILE A 76 10.02 2.00 7.07
C ILE A 76 9.90 0.85 6.07
N ILE A 77 10.25 -0.36 6.51
CA ILE A 77 9.93 -1.59 5.80
C ILE A 77 8.67 -2.18 6.42
N TRP A 78 7.62 -2.23 5.62
CA TRP A 78 6.39 -2.93 5.95
C TRP A 78 6.56 -4.41 5.67
N VAL A 79 6.41 -5.24 6.67
CA VAL A 79 6.60 -6.68 6.61
C VAL A 79 5.26 -7.40 6.79
N LYS A 80 5.03 -8.43 5.98
CA LYS A 80 3.82 -9.23 6.02
C LYS A 80 4.16 -10.71 5.96
N ARG A 81 3.81 -11.42 7.03
CA ARG A 81 3.89 -12.87 7.17
C ARG A 81 2.51 -13.52 6.96
N LYS A 82 2.49 -14.80 6.57
CA LYS A 82 1.24 -15.54 6.34
C LYS A 82 0.43 -15.59 7.66
N LYS A 83 -0.86 -15.21 7.60
CA LYS A 83 -1.80 -15.18 8.74
C LYS A 83 -1.44 -14.21 9.89
N MET A 84 -0.48 -13.30 9.72
CA MET A 84 -0.18 -12.26 10.72
C MET A 84 -0.52 -10.87 10.20
N LYS A 85 -0.70 -9.93 11.15
CA LYS A 85 -0.88 -8.52 10.81
C LYS A 85 0.41 -7.98 10.18
N GLN A 86 0.24 -6.92 9.40
CA GLN A 86 1.37 -6.18 8.85
C GLN A 86 2.06 -5.43 9.99
N GLU A 87 3.38 -5.57 10.05
CA GLU A 87 4.23 -4.85 11.00
C GLU A 87 5.13 -3.92 10.18
N GLY A 88 5.50 -2.75 10.71
CA GLY A 88 6.47 -1.88 10.06
C GLY A 88 7.72 -1.77 10.93
N ILE A 89 8.87 -1.70 10.28
CA ILE A 89 10.17 -1.79 10.94
C ILE A 89 11.07 -0.71 10.36
N LYS A 90 11.78 0.01 11.23
CA LYS A 90 12.68 1.07 10.78
C LYS A 90 13.80 0.49 9.94
N ALA A 91 14.03 1.09 8.78
CA ALA A 91 15.25 0.86 8.01
C ALA A 91 15.63 2.18 7.35
N THR A 92 16.47 2.97 8.02
CA THR A 92 16.89 4.28 7.53
C THR A 92 17.55 4.19 6.15
N ASP A 93 18.30 3.12 5.90
CA ASP A 93 18.87 2.83 4.59
C ASP A 93 18.70 1.35 4.24
N ILE A 94 17.72 1.06 3.38
CA ILE A 94 17.43 -0.31 2.94
C ILE A 94 18.62 -0.99 2.24
N ARG A 95 19.48 -0.21 1.57
CA ARG A 95 20.59 -0.77 0.78
C ARG A 95 21.60 -1.51 1.66
N LYS A 96 21.72 -1.10 2.92
CA LYS A 96 22.59 -1.74 3.91
C LYS A 96 22.11 -3.12 4.35
N TYR A 97 20.82 -3.39 4.18
CA TYR A 97 20.19 -4.62 4.66
C TYR A 97 19.80 -5.59 3.53
N LEU A 98 19.89 -5.14 2.27
CA LEU A 98 19.58 -5.97 1.11
C LEU A 98 20.68 -7.02 0.87
N GLN A 99 20.24 -8.27 0.76
CA GLN A 99 21.03 -9.41 0.32
C GLN A 99 20.62 -9.75 -1.13
N GLY A 100 21.58 -9.66 -2.05
CA GLY A 100 21.32 -9.87 -3.47
C GLY A 100 20.43 -8.77 -4.07
N ALA A 101 19.36 -9.15 -4.78
CA ALA A 101 18.51 -8.23 -5.52
C ALA A 101 17.34 -7.66 -4.69
N ASP A 102 16.70 -8.47 -3.86
CA ASP A 102 15.41 -8.14 -3.22
C ASP A 102 15.19 -8.79 -1.84
N THR A 103 16.21 -9.42 -1.26
CA THR A 103 16.03 -10.23 -0.04
C THR A 103 16.53 -9.49 1.20
N ILE A 104 15.79 -9.58 2.31
CA ILE A 104 16.20 -9.03 3.61
C ILE A 104 15.99 -10.12 4.67
N THR A 105 17.00 -10.36 5.50
CA THR A 105 16.90 -11.30 6.62
C THR A 105 16.52 -10.56 7.90
N MET A 106 15.57 -11.14 8.62
CA MET A 106 15.09 -10.63 9.90
C MET A 106 15.17 -11.71 10.94
N ILE A 107 15.55 -11.33 12.16
CA ILE A 107 15.70 -12.24 13.29
C ILE A 107 14.85 -11.76 14.46
N GLY A 108 14.20 -12.69 15.17
CA GLY A 108 13.43 -12.37 16.36
C GLY A 108 12.19 -13.23 16.56
N ASN A 109 11.28 -12.71 17.36
CA ASN A 109 9.99 -13.31 17.65
C ASN A 109 8.86 -12.48 17.00
N PRO A 110 7.66 -13.05 16.81
CA PRO A 110 6.50 -12.28 16.33
C PRO A 110 6.31 -10.99 17.15
N GLY A 111 6.25 -9.84 16.49
CA GLY A 111 6.12 -8.52 17.12
C GLY A 111 7.42 -7.85 17.56
N ASN A 112 8.57 -8.52 17.51
CA ASN A 112 9.87 -7.93 17.83
C ASN A 112 10.94 -8.44 16.85
N TRP A 113 10.78 -8.07 15.58
CA TRP A 113 11.72 -8.41 14.53
C TRP A 113 12.80 -7.36 14.40
N LYS A 114 14.03 -7.80 14.23
CA LYS A 114 15.19 -6.96 13.96
C LYS A 114 15.75 -7.29 12.59
N ILE A 115 16.15 -6.28 11.85
CA ILE A 115 16.78 -6.44 10.55
C ILE A 115 18.25 -6.79 10.77
N VAL A 116 18.72 -7.82 10.08
CA VAL A 116 20.10 -8.30 10.19
C VAL A 116 20.94 -7.71 9.06
N ILE A 117 22.12 -7.20 9.40
CA ILE A 117 23.09 -6.73 8.41
C ILE A 117 23.73 -7.96 7.73
N PRO A 118 23.90 -8.01 6.39
CA PRO A 118 24.51 -9.14 5.69
C PRO A 118 25.89 -9.54 6.23
N ASP A 119 26.68 -8.58 6.72
CA ASP A 119 27.99 -8.80 7.32
C ASP A 119 27.96 -9.47 8.72
N SER A 120 26.78 -9.93 9.17
CA SER A 120 26.59 -10.64 10.45
C SER A 120 27.01 -12.12 10.40
N PHE A 121 27.36 -12.63 9.22
CA PHE A 121 27.76 -14.03 9.04
C PHE A 121 29.28 -14.12 8.92
N HIS A 122 29.92 -14.86 9.83
CA HIS A 122 31.36 -15.12 9.81
C HIS A 122 31.62 -16.62 9.92
N THR A 123 32.56 -17.14 9.14
CA THR A 123 33.06 -18.50 9.29
C THR A 123 34.21 -18.47 10.30
N VAL A 124 34.10 -19.31 11.32
CA VAL A 124 35.13 -19.50 12.33
C VAL A 124 35.66 -20.91 12.15
N ILE A 125 36.97 -21.05 12.06
CA ILE A 125 37.64 -22.35 12.07
C ILE A 125 37.98 -22.65 13.52
N ASP A 126 37.49 -23.76 14.04
CA ASP A 126 37.86 -24.22 15.36
C ASP A 126 39.31 -24.69 15.35
N GLU A 127 40.17 -24.06 16.14
CA GLU A 127 41.62 -24.32 16.17
C GLU A 127 41.94 -25.75 16.67
N ASP A 128 41.05 -26.34 17.47
CA ASP A 128 41.27 -27.65 18.09
C ASP A 128 40.78 -28.82 17.19
N THR A 129 39.69 -28.62 16.46
CA THR A 129 39.06 -29.67 15.63
C THR A 129 39.34 -29.51 14.14
N GLY A 130 39.75 -28.31 13.70
CA GLY A 130 39.89 -27.98 12.28
C GLY A 130 38.56 -27.92 11.52
N GLU A 131 37.43 -27.99 12.23
CA GLU A 131 36.10 -27.93 11.62
C GLU A 131 35.68 -26.47 11.38
N GLU A 132 35.12 -26.21 10.20
CA GLU A 132 34.55 -24.92 9.85
C GLU A 132 33.14 -24.77 10.45
N ALA A 133 32.99 -23.87 11.40
CA ALA A 133 31.70 -23.50 11.97
C ALA A 133 31.26 -22.12 11.44
N ALA A 134 30.04 -22.05 10.89
CA ALA A 134 29.43 -20.76 10.55
C ALA A 134 28.83 -20.15 11.82
N VAL A 135 29.38 -19.03 12.27
CA VAL A 135 28.91 -18.29 13.44
C VAL A 135 28.20 -17.02 12.97
N MET A 136 27.00 -16.78 13.51
CA MET A 136 26.22 -15.57 13.23
C MET A 136 26.40 -14.59 14.38
N GLU A 137 27.15 -13.51 14.16
CA GLU A 137 27.23 -12.38 15.07
C GLU A 137 26.13 -11.38 14.70
N ILE A 138 25.05 -11.36 15.47
CA ILE A 138 23.87 -10.53 15.17
C ILE A 138 24.20 -9.04 15.35
N LYS A 139 24.62 -8.38 14.27
CA LYS A 139 24.80 -6.92 14.21
C LYS A 139 23.45 -6.29 13.87
N THR A 140 22.84 -5.65 14.86
CA THR A 140 21.57 -4.92 14.70
C THR A 140 21.78 -3.44 15.02
N ASP A 141 21.26 -2.56 14.15
CA ASP A 141 21.41 -1.12 14.30
C ASP A 141 20.31 -0.60 15.25
N MET A 142 20.48 -0.86 16.55
CA MET A 142 19.50 -0.47 17.58
C MET A 142 20.05 0.62 18.49
N LYS A 143 20.32 1.80 17.93
CA LYS A 143 20.79 2.92 18.76
C LYS A 143 19.69 3.61 19.58
N GLU A 144 18.40 3.56 19.22
CA GLU A 144 17.35 4.33 19.94
C GLU A 144 15.94 3.73 19.83
N ASP A 145 15.65 2.67 20.61
CA ASP A 145 14.37 1.93 20.49
C ASP A 145 13.14 2.68 21.04
N LYS A 146 13.26 3.54 22.05
CA LYS A 146 12.08 4.12 22.75
C LYS A 146 11.46 5.35 22.06
N PRO A 147 12.22 6.40 21.69
CA PRO A 147 11.63 7.60 21.09
C PRO A 147 11.08 7.33 19.68
N TRP A 148 11.77 6.47 18.93
CA TRP A 148 11.33 6.10 17.60
C TRP A 148 10.07 5.24 17.64
N ALA A 149 9.98 4.23 18.51
CA ALA A 149 8.78 3.38 18.58
C ALA A 149 7.51 4.21 18.84
N ILE A 150 7.59 5.21 19.71
CA ILE A 150 6.48 6.15 19.99
C ILE A 150 6.17 7.03 18.78
N ALA A 151 7.19 7.61 18.14
CA ALA A 151 7.00 8.44 16.94
C ALA A 151 6.44 7.63 15.77
N PHE A 152 6.85 6.36 15.67
CA PHE A 152 6.41 5.40 14.68
C PHE A 152 4.97 4.95 14.92
N GLU A 153 4.60 4.60 16.16
CA GLU A 153 3.21 4.30 16.51
C GLU A 153 2.28 5.47 16.18
N ARG A 154 2.71 6.71 16.45
CA ARG A 154 1.97 7.92 16.06
C ARG A 154 1.83 8.04 14.55
N MET A 155 2.93 7.87 13.81
CA MET A 155 2.94 7.93 12.34
C MET A 155 2.08 6.83 11.71
N ILE A 156 2.10 5.60 12.24
CA ILE A 156 1.24 4.51 11.79
C ILE A 156 -0.23 4.84 12.05
N GLY A 157 -0.55 5.36 13.24
CA GLY A 157 -1.90 5.81 13.58
C GLY A 157 -2.40 6.88 12.62
N GLU A 158 -1.55 7.84 12.27
CA GLU A 158 -1.85 8.88 11.28
C GLU A 158 -2.00 8.26 9.87
N THR A 159 -1.07 7.42 9.42
CA THR A 159 -1.04 6.88 8.03
C THR A 159 -2.23 5.97 7.70
N PHE A 160 -2.81 5.27 8.68
CA PHE A 160 -3.95 4.37 8.45
C PHE A 160 -5.32 4.93 8.85
N THR A 161 -5.39 6.16 9.35
CA THR A 161 -6.68 6.78 9.69
C THR A 161 -7.30 7.46 8.48
N ILE A 162 -8.62 7.39 8.37
CA ILE A 162 -9.44 8.14 7.40
C ILE A 162 -9.11 9.65 7.46
N GLN A 163 -8.64 10.12 8.62
CA GLN A 163 -8.21 11.49 8.84
C GLN A 163 -6.98 11.90 8.03
N SER A 164 -5.97 11.05 7.82
CA SER A 164 -4.83 11.40 6.94
C SER A 164 -5.21 11.38 5.47
N PHE A 165 -6.10 10.48 5.08
CA PHE A 165 -6.66 10.50 3.74
C PHE A 165 -7.38 11.82 3.46
N PHE A 166 -8.17 12.32 4.40
CA PHE A 166 -8.82 13.63 4.27
C PHE A 166 -7.86 14.82 4.41
N SER A 167 -6.75 14.72 5.15
CA SER A 167 -5.78 15.82 5.21
C SER A 167 -4.95 15.93 3.93
N GLU A 168 -4.57 14.80 3.33
CA GLU A 168 -3.75 14.75 2.10
C GLU A 168 -4.60 15.01 0.85
N TYR A 169 -5.79 14.40 0.78
CA TYR A 169 -6.66 14.47 -0.41
C TYR A 169 -7.87 15.39 -0.25
N GLY A 170 -8.09 15.97 0.93
CA GLY A 170 -9.26 16.82 1.21
C GLY A 170 -9.36 18.03 0.30
N GLN A 171 -8.22 18.66 -0.05
CA GLN A 171 -8.21 19.77 -0.98
C GLN A 171 -8.67 19.34 -2.39
N TYR A 172 -8.21 18.18 -2.88
CA TYR A 172 -8.61 17.64 -4.17
C TYR A 172 -10.08 17.21 -4.19
N LEU A 173 -10.57 16.60 -3.09
CA LEU A 173 -11.98 16.26 -2.92
C LEU A 173 -12.85 17.52 -2.92
N GLY A 174 -12.42 18.59 -2.24
CA GLY A 174 -13.08 19.89 -2.24
C GLY A 174 -13.21 20.49 -3.63
N TRP A 175 -12.11 20.53 -4.40
CA TRP A 175 -12.15 20.97 -5.80
C TRP A 175 -13.05 20.10 -6.67
N GLY A 176 -13.02 18.78 -6.48
CA GLY A 176 -13.91 17.85 -7.17
C GLY A 176 -15.39 18.13 -6.90
N PHE A 177 -15.74 18.41 -5.65
CA PHE A 177 -17.10 18.75 -5.25
C PHE A 177 -17.57 20.09 -5.85
N ILE A 178 -16.71 21.11 -5.83
CA ILE A 178 -16.99 22.42 -6.45
C ILE A 178 -17.21 22.27 -7.96
N MET A 179 -16.34 21.52 -8.64
CA MET A 179 -16.47 21.25 -10.07
C MET A 179 -17.76 20.49 -10.39
N MET A 180 -18.10 19.48 -9.59
CA MET A 180 -19.34 18.72 -9.74
C MET A 180 -20.58 19.62 -9.61
N ILE A 181 -20.64 20.45 -8.55
CA ILE A 181 -21.74 21.41 -8.35
C ILE A 181 -21.83 22.38 -9.53
N THR A 182 -20.69 22.88 -10.01
CA THR A 182 -20.65 23.83 -11.13
C THR A 182 -21.17 23.19 -12.43
N ILE A 183 -20.81 21.93 -12.70
CA ILE A 183 -21.32 21.19 -13.86
C ILE A 183 -22.84 20.98 -13.75
N ILE A 184 -23.33 20.56 -12.59
CA ILE A 184 -24.77 20.35 -12.37
C ILE A 184 -25.53 21.67 -12.52
N ALA A 185 -25.03 22.76 -11.93
CA ALA A 185 -25.65 24.08 -12.03
C ALA A 185 -25.71 24.57 -13.49
N ASN A 186 -24.65 24.35 -14.26
CA ASN A 186 -24.63 24.67 -15.69
C ASN A 186 -25.62 23.80 -16.48
N PHE A 187 -25.74 22.51 -16.16
CA PHE A 187 -26.71 21.62 -16.81
C PHE A 187 -28.16 22.02 -16.52
N VAL A 188 -28.48 22.36 -15.26
CA VAL A 188 -29.82 22.83 -14.86
C VAL A 188 -30.12 24.19 -15.50
N GLY A 189 -29.15 25.10 -15.53
CA GLY A 189 -29.30 26.38 -16.21
C GLY A 189 -29.55 26.20 -17.71
N PHE A 190 -28.81 25.29 -18.35
CA PHE A 190 -28.98 24.98 -19.76
C PHE A 190 -30.33 24.30 -20.05
N SER A 191 -30.80 23.40 -19.19
CA SER A 191 -32.11 22.77 -19.37
C SER A 191 -33.26 23.78 -19.26
N LEU A 192 -33.18 24.74 -18.33
CA LEU A 192 -34.19 25.81 -18.21
C LEU A 192 -34.21 26.76 -19.41
N VAL A 193 -33.03 27.05 -19.99
CA VAL A 193 -32.93 27.85 -21.21
C VAL A 193 -33.53 27.11 -22.40
N LEU A 194 -33.23 25.82 -22.55
CA LEU A 194 -33.82 25.00 -23.61
C LEU A 194 -35.35 24.85 -23.46
N ASP A 195 -35.86 24.71 -22.24
CA ASP A 195 -37.30 24.63 -21.98
C ASP A 195 -38.02 25.94 -22.39
N LYS A 196 -37.38 27.09 -22.13
CA LYS A 196 -37.87 28.40 -22.59
C LYS A 196 -37.80 28.61 -24.10
N ILE A 197 -36.81 28.03 -24.78
CA ILE A 197 -36.62 28.18 -26.23
C ILE A 197 -37.48 27.16 -27.00
N GLY A 198 -37.65 25.94 -26.49
CA GLY A 198 -38.45 24.87 -27.10
C GLY A 198 -39.94 24.94 -26.77
N GLY A 199 -40.34 25.76 -25.79
CA GLY A 199 -41.73 26.10 -25.50
C GLY A 199 -42.30 27.25 -26.33
N ALA A 200 -41.59 27.70 -27.37
CA ALA A 200 -42.04 28.66 -28.38
C ALA A 200 -42.36 27.96 -29.71
#